data_AF-A0A659UI55-F1
#
_entry.id   AF-A0A659UI55-F1
#
_cell.length_a   1.000
_cell.length_b   1.000
_cell.length_c   1.000
_cell.angle_alpha   90.00
_cell.angle_beta   90.00
_cell.angle_gamma   90.00
#
_symmetry.space_group_name_H-M   'P 1'
#
loop_
_entity.id
_entity.type
_entity.pdbx_description
1 polymer ?
#
loop_
_entity_poly.entity_id
_entity_poly.type
_entity_poly.pdbx_seq_one_letter_code
_entity_poly.pdbx_strand_id
1 'polypeptide(L)'
;VALTRFVGMFAFGLWDAKTRTLHLARDRMGEKPIYSAPTRHPRVFGSELKAIRCFPDFHPELVLGAARAMLSTGWVPDDSCIWRGVFKLPPGSALSLTAADFAKAR
;
A
#
# COMPACT_ATOMS: atom_id res chain seq x y z
N VAL A 1 -6.45 17.76 6.86
CA VAL A 1 -6.11 19.20 6.66
C VAL A 1 -4.68 19.56 7.11
N ALA A 2 -3.82 18.60 7.55
CA ALA A 2 -2.37 18.85 7.73
C ALA A 2 -1.51 18.41 6.54
N LEU A 3 -1.81 17.23 5.97
CA LEU A 3 -1.04 16.61 4.87
C LEU A 3 -0.89 17.51 3.63
N THR A 4 -1.89 18.35 3.34
CA THR A 4 -1.86 19.27 2.19
C THR A 4 -0.79 20.37 2.31
N ARG A 5 -0.24 20.57 3.50
CA ARG A 5 0.85 21.52 3.77
C ARG A 5 2.24 20.89 3.70
N PHE A 6 2.33 19.57 3.60
CA PHE A 6 3.62 18.88 3.58
C PHE A 6 4.25 19.04 2.19
N VAL A 7 5.53 19.42 2.15
CA VAL A 7 6.30 19.57 0.92
C VAL A 7 7.50 18.63 0.98
N GLY A 8 7.63 17.78 -0.03
CA GLY A 8 8.72 16.80 -0.15
C GLY A 8 8.22 15.38 -0.35
N MET A 9 9.16 14.44 -0.40
CA MET A 9 8.89 13.01 -0.53
C MET A 9 8.64 12.37 0.82
N PHE A 10 7.50 11.70 0.97
CA PHE A 10 7.16 11.00 2.19
C PHE A 10 6.19 9.85 1.92
N ALA A 11 6.38 8.80 2.71
CA ALA A 11 5.44 7.71 2.85
C ALA A 11 5.52 7.26 4.31
N PHE A 12 4.43 7.35 5.06
CA PHE A 12 4.45 6.96 6.48
C PHE A 12 3.16 6.26 6.90
N GLY A 13 3.30 5.48 7.97
CA GLY A 13 2.20 4.91 8.74
C GLY A 13 2.19 5.50 10.16
N LEU A 14 1.02 5.87 10.65
CA LEU A 14 0.79 6.38 12.00
C LEU A 14 -0.31 5.55 12.65
N TRP A 15 0.00 4.94 13.80
CA TRP A 15 -1.00 4.26 14.62
C TRP A 15 -1.47 5.20 15.74
N ASP A 16 -2.74 5.57 15.70
CA ASP A 16 -3.40 6.23 16.82
C ASP A 16 -3.88 5.18 17.83
N ALA A 17 -3.16 5.08 18.95
CA ALA A 17 -3.49 4.13 20.01
C ALA A 17 -4.80 4.45 20.75
N LYS A 18 -5.25 5.72 20.76
CA LYS A 18 -6.49 6.11 21.44
C LYS A 18 -7.71 5.68 20.62
N THR A 19 -7.70 5.96 19.32
CA THR A 19 -8.80 5.62 18.42
C THR A 19 -8.67 4.23 17.79
N ARG A 20 -7.52 3.57 17.95
CA ARG A 20 -7.16 2.31 17.28
C ARG A 20 -7.31 2.40 15.77
N THR A 21 -6.75 3.47 15.21
CA THR A 21 -6.78 3.77 13.78
C THR A 21 -5.38 3.78 13.19
N LEU A 22 -5.18 3.04 12.10
CA LEU A 22 -3.98 3.10 11.29
C LEU A 22 -4.19 4.11 10.18
N HIS A 23 -3.35 5.14 10.14
CA HIS A 23 -3.30 6.11 9.04
C HIS A 23 -2.07 5.83 8.18
N LEU A 24 -2.27 5.73 6.87
CA LEU A 24 -1.21 5.65 5.86
C LEU A 24 -1.31 6.91 4.98
N ALA A 25 -0.19 7.55 4.69
CA ALA A 25 -0.15 8.74 3.85
C ALA A 25 1.02 8.68 2.86
N ARG A 26 0.74 9.05 1.60
CA ARG A 26 1.72 9.12 0.51
C ARG A 26 1.84 10.54 -0.01
N ASP A 27 3.06 10.94 -0.35
CA ASP A 27 3.33 12.27 -0.90
C ASP A 27 2.61 12.54 -2.22
N ARG A 28 2.51 13.83 -2.56
CA ARG A 28 1.72 14.33 -3.71
C ARG A 28 2.20 13.79 -5.05
N MET A 29 3.51 13.63 -5.24
CA MET A 29 4.06 13.09 -6.49
C MET A 29 4.07 11.55 -6.48
N GLY A 30 3.89 10.94 -5.31
CA GLY A 30 3.97 9.50 -5.13
C GLY A 30 5.40 8.99 -5.27
N GLU A 31 6.43 9.78 -4.92
CA GLU A 31 7.80 9.31 -5.12
C GLU A 31 8.11 8.09 -4.23
N LYS A 32 7.60 8.09 -2.99
CA LYS A 32 7.74 6.92 -2.11
C LYS A 32 6.46 6.07 -2.16
N PRO A 33 6.54 4.77 -2.47
CA PRO A 33 5.37 3.91 -2.49
C PRO A 33 4.93 3.49 -1.10
N ILE A 34 3.63 3.24 -0.95
CA ILE A 34 3.05 2.43 0.11
C ILE A 34 2.20 1.37 -0.59
N TYR A 35 2.61 0.11 -0.46
CA TYR A 35 1.84 -1.03 -0.92
C TYR A 35 0.95 -1.54 0.21
N SER A 36 -0.27 -1.96 -0.11
CA SER A 36 -1.14 -2.71 0.79
C SER A 36 -1.63 -3.97 0.11
N ALA A 37 -1.60 -5.07 0.86
CA ALA A 37 -2.03 -6.39 0.40
C ALA A 37 -3.14 -6.96 1.31
N PRO A 38 -4.18 -7.58 0.73
CA PRO A 38 -5.10 -8.41 1.49
C PRO A 38 -4.38 -9.71 1.90
N THR A 39 -4.69 -10.20 3.10
CA THR A 39 -4.34 -11.54 3.58
C THR A 39 -5.57 -12.13 4.27
N ARG A 40 -5.51 -13.38 4.75
CA ARG A 40 -6.61 -13.97 5.53
C ARG A 40 -6.92 -13.12 6.76
N HIS A 41 -5.93 -12.82 7.59
CA HIS A 41 -5.94 -11.80 8.65
C HIS A 41 -4.48 -11.59 9.10
N PRO A 42 -3.92 -10.37 9.21
CA PRO A 42 -4.42 -9.02 8.94
C PRO A 42 -3.95 -8.45 7.58
N ARG A 43 -4.60 -7.39 7.06
CA ARG A 43 -4.05 -6.63 5.92
C ARG A 43 -2.65 -6.15 6.26
N VAL A 44 -1.71 -6.39 5.36
CA VAL A 44 -0.32 -5.94 5.51
C VAL A 44 -0.06 -4.76 4.60
N PHE A 45 0.88 -3.92 5.01
CA PHE A 45 1.35 -2.80 4.21
C PHE A 45 2.85 -2.66 4.36
N GLY A 46 3.48 -2.01 3.39
CA GLY A 46 4.91 -1.72 3.43
C GLY A 46 5.32 -0.81 2.28
N SER A 47 6.44 -0.13 2.43
CA SER A 47 7.01 0.68 1.35
C SER A 47 7.66 -0.17 0.26
N GLU A 48 7.86 -1.47 0.50
CA GLU A 48 8.45 -2.39 -0.47
C GLU A 48 7.67 -3.70 -0.54
N LEU A 49 7.53 -4.25 -1.74
CA LEU A 49 6.86 -5.53 -1.97
C LEU A 49 7.57 -6.72 -1.30
N LYS A 50 8.88 -6.63 -1.08
CA LYS A 50 9.64 -7.67 -0.37
C LYS A 50 9.20 -7.83 1.08
N ALA A 51 8.79 -6.74 1.74
CA ALA A 51 8.27 -6.79 3.11
C ALA A 51 6.93 -7.54 3.16
N ILE A 52 6.05 -7.29 2.19
CA ILE A 52 4.78 -8.00 2.05
C ILE A 52 5.03 -9.49 1.76
N ARG A 53 6.00 -9.80 0.89
CA ARG A 53 6.35 -11.17 0.51
C ARG A 53 6.83 -12.03 1.69
N CYS A 54 7.42 -11.43 2.72
CA CYS A 54 7.86 -12.15 3.91
C CYS A 54 6.71 -12.50 4.86
N PHE A 55 5.48 -12.01 4.63
CA PHE A 55 4.35 -12.31 5.50
C PHE A 55 3.85 -13.75 5.28
N PRO A 56 3.73 -14.60 6.33
CA PRO A 56 3.42 -16.02 6.17
C PRO A 56 2.14 -16.32 5.36
N ASP A 57 1.07 -15.52 5.53
CA ASP A 57 -0.21 -15.74 4.85
C ASP A 57 -0.34 -14.94 3.54
N PHE A 58 0.76 -14.41 3.01
CA PHE A 58 0.78 -13.78 1.69
C PHE A 58 1.16 -14.81 0.62
N HIS A 59 0.21 -15.11 -0.26
CA HIS A 59 0.42 -16.02 -1.39
C HIS A 59 0.58 -15.20 -2.68
N PRO A 60 1.81 -15.01 -3.17
CA PRO A 60 2.06 -14.17 -4.34
C PRO A 60 1.50 -14.81 -5.61
N GLU A 61 0.59 -14.12 -6.28
CA GLU A 61 0.12 -14.48 -7.62
C GLU A 61 0.53 -13.38 -8.62
N LEU A 62 1.23 -13.77 -9.68
CA LEU A 62 1.80 -12.81 -10.64
C LEU A 62 0.73 -12.25 -11.58
N VAL A 63 0.69 -10.92 -11.73
CA VAL A 63 -0.08 -10.26 -12.78
C VAL A 63 0.81 -10.13 -14.02
N LEU A 64 0.57 -10.99 -15.02
CA LEU A 64 1.38 -11.05 -16.25
C LEU A 64 1.46 -9.70 -17.00
N GLY A 65 0.38 -8.91 -16.97
CA GLY A 65 0.37 -7.56 -17.56
C GLY A 65 1.37 -6.62 -16.90
N ALA A 66 1.43 -6.62 -15.56
CA ALA A 66 2.39 -5.82 -14.80
C ALA A 66 3.83 -6.31 -14.99
N ALA A 67 4.03 -7.64 -15.03
CA ALA A 67 5.34 -8.22 -15.32
C ALA A 67 5.82 -7.84 -16.73
N ARG A 68 4.94 -7.90 -17.74
CA ARG A 68 5.23 -7.45 -19.10
C ARG A 68 5.57 -5.97 -19.16
N ALA A 69 4.82 -5.12 -18.46
CA ALA A 69 5.10 -3.68 -18.40
C ALA A 69 6.50 -3.41 -17.81
N MET A 70 6.84 -4.09 -16.71
CA MET A 70 8.17 -3.99 -16.10
C MET A 70 9.28 -4.41 -17.07
N LEU A 71 9.11 -5.53 -17.76
CA LEU A 71 10.13 -6.06 -18.68
C LEU A 71 10.27 -5.25 -19.98
N SER A 72 9.21 -4.57 -20.42
CA SER A 72 9.20 -3.81 -21.68
C SER A 72 9.53 -2.33 -21.50
N THR A 73 9.15 -1.73 -20.37
CA THR A 73 9.28 -0.29 -20.13
C THR A 73 10.16 0.05 -18.93
N GLY A 74 10.58 -0.95 -18.15
CA GLY A 74 11.38 -0.76 -16.93
C GLY A 74 10.58 -0.30 -15.71
N TRP A 75 9.25 -0.16 -15.81
CA TRP A 75 8.40 0.25 -14.69
C TRP A 75 7.01 -0.40 -14.72
N VAL A 76 6.33 -0.40 -13.56
CA VAL A 76 4.94 -0.84 -13.40
C VAL A 76 4.05 0.36 -13.10
N PRO A 77 3.00 0.62 -13.90
CA PRO A 77 2.03 1.70 -13.68
C PRO A 77 1.54 1.86 -12.24
N ASP A 78 1.19 3.08 -11.85
CA ASP A 78 0.85 3.39 -10.45
C ASP A 78 -0.48 2.83 -9.97
N ASP A 79 -1.39 2.56 -10.90
CA ASP A 79 -2.64 1.85 -10.71
C ASP A 79 -2.49 0.32 -10.77
N SER A 80 -1.26 -0.19 -10.92
CA SER A 80 -0.97 -1.61 -11.06
C SER A 80 0.09 -2.11 -10.07
N CYS A 81 0.13 -3.43 -9.86
CA CYS A 81 1.14 -4.11 -9.08
C CYS A 81 1.50 -5.45 -9.71
N ILE A 82 2.73 -5.89 -9.49
CA ILE A 82 3.20 -7.21 -9.94
C ILE A 82 2.45 -8.37 -9.24
N TRP A 83 1.94 -8.15 -8.03
CA TRP A 83 1.18 -9.14 -7.28
C TRP A 83 -0.32 -8.85 -7.35
N ARG A 84 -1.12 -9.89 -7.60
CA ARG A 84 -2.58 -9.77 -7.66
C ARG A 84 -3.12 -9.35 -6.30
N GLY A 85 -4.10 -8.43 -6.32
CA GLY A 85 -4.78 -7.92 -5.13
C GLY A 85 -3.95 -6.94 -4.29
N VAL A 86 -2.66 -6.76 -4.58
CA VAL A 86 -1.83 -5.74 -3.96
C VAL A 86 -2.01 -4.43 -4.71
N PHE A 87 -2.20 -3.34 -3.99
CA PHE A 87 -2.32 -2.01 -4.58
C PHE A 87 -1.32 -1.03 -3.97
N LYS A 88 -0.91 -0.06 -4.77
CA LYS A 88 -0.18 1.13 -4.32
C LYS A 88 -1.17 2.18 -3.89
N LEU A 89 -0.95 2.79 -2.73
CA LEU A 89 -1.73 3.94 -2.30
C LEU A 89 -1.60 5.07 -3.34
N PRO A 90 -2.68 5.68 -3.86
CA PRO A 90 -2.55 6.71 -4.88
C PRO A 90 -1.66 7.90 -4.45
N PRO A 91 -0.96 8.58 -5.37
CA PRO A 91 -0.24 9.81 -5.06
C PRO A 91 -1.13 10.86 -4.37
N GLY A 92 -0.60 11.56 -3.37
CA GLY A 92 -1.30 12.60 -2.64
C GLY A 92 -2.51 12.13 -1.82
N SER A 93 -2.61 10.83 -1.56
CA SER A 93 -3.73 10.24 -0.84
C SER A 93 -3.34 9.79 0.58
N ALA A 94 -4.37 9.59 1.39
CA ALA A 94 -4.26 8.97 2.70
C ALA A 94 -5.37 7.94 2.88
N LEU A 95 -5.07 6.87 3.61
CA LEU A 95 -5.99 5.81 3.97
C LEU A 95 -6.02 5.68 5.49
N SER A 96 -7.22 5.62 6.06
CA SER A 96 -7.42 5.37 7.49
C SER A 96 -8.19 4.07 7.66
N LEU A 97 -7.65 3.16 8.49
CA LEU A 97 -8.23 1.86 8.76
C LEU A 97 -8.46 1.71 10.26
N THR A 98 -9.71 1.48 10.64
CA THR A 98 -10.13 1.21 12.02
C THR A 98 -10.19 -0.29 12.27
N ALA A 99 -10.25 -0.69 13.55
CA ALA A 99 -10.51 -2.10 13.92
C ALA A 99 -11.76 -2.69 13.24
N ALA A 100 -12.81 -1.89 13.02
CA ALA A 100 -14.03 -2.33 12.36
C ALA A 100 -13.82 -2.63 10.86
N ASP A 101 -12.93 -1.90 10.20
CA ASP A 101 -12.59 -2.14 8.78
C ASP A 101 -11.86 -3.47 8.60
N PHE A 102 -11.14 -3.93 9.62
CA PHE A 102 -10.57 -5.28 9.64
C PHE A 102 -11.61 -6.37 9.92
N ALA A 103 -12.65 -6.08 10.70
CA ALA A 103 -13.71 -7.04 11.03
C ALA A 103 -14.68 -7.29 9.86
N LYS A 104 -14.93 -6.27 9.02
CA LYS A 104 -15.81 -6.35 7.84
C LYS A 104 -15.19 -7.05 6.63
N ALA A 105 -13.89 -7.33 6.66
CA ALA A 105 -13.20 -8.10 5.62
C ALA A 105 -13.29 -9.63 5.85
N ARG A 106 -14.11 -10.07 6.81
CA ARG A 106 -14.47 -11.48 7.03
C ARG A 106 -15.53 -11.96 6.06
#